data_AF-W6K602-F1
#
_entry.id   AF-W6K602-F1
#
_cell.length_a   1.000
_cell.length_b   1.000
_cell.length_c   1.000
_cell.angle_alpha   90.00
_cell.angle_beta   90.00
_cell.angle_gamma   90.00
#
_symmetry.space_group_name_H-M   'P 1'
#
loop_
_entity.id
_entity.type
_entity.pdbx_description
1 polymer ?
#
loop_
_entity_poly.entity_id
_entity_poly.type
_entity_poly.pdbx_seq_one_letter_code
_entity_poly.pdbx_strand_id
1 'polypeptide(L)'
;MFGYRGVIVDVDPHFLGSEEWYAQVARSRPPKDSPWYHVLVDGQGHSTYVAERNLEPDAKGGPIDHPELSRHFQRLGQDGYETRRMIH
;
A
#
# COMPACT_ATOMS: atom_id res chain seq x y z
N MET A 1 -8.12 -8.13 -10.47
CA MET A 1 -7.57 -8.08 -9.10
C MET A 1 -6.07 -8.27 -9.22
N PHE A 2 -5.26 -7.40 -8.62
CA PHE A 2 -3.83 -7.29 -8.98
C PHE A 2 -2.94 -8.42 -8.43
N GLY A 3 -3.49 -9.40 -7.72
CA GLY A 3 -2.87 -10.71 -7.51
C GLY A 3 -1.55 -10.72 -6.73
N TYR A 4 -1.16 -9.58 -6.15
CA TYR A 4 0.03 -9.43 -5.33
C TYR A 4 -0.36 -9.26 -3.85
N ARG A 5 0.60 -9.57 -2.99
CA ARG A 5 0.55 -9.33 -1.55
C ARG A 5 1.38 -8.11 -1.23
N GLY A 6 1.02 -7.36 -0.19
CA GLY A 6 1.75 -6.16 0.18
C GLY A 6 1.32 -5.59 1.53
N VAL A 7 2.00 -4.54 1.95
CA VAL A 7 1.74 -3.82 3.20
C VAL A 7 1.47 -2.36 2.88
N ILE A 8 0.36 -1.85 3.40
CA ILE A 8 0.00 -0.43 3.35
C ILE A 8 0.97 0.35 4.24
N VAL A 9 1.64 1.36 3.68
CA VAL A 9 2.55 2.25 4.41
C VAL A 9 1.99 3.65 4.63
N ASP A 10 1.05 4.06 3.78
CA ASP A 10 0.42 5.37 3.86
C ASP A 10 -0.96 5.37 3.16
N VAL A 11 -1.77 6.38 3.46
CA VAL A 11 -3.10 6.58 2.90
C VAL A 11 -3.36 8.06 2.60
N ASP A 12 -3.80 8.32 1.38
CA ASP A 12 -4.34 9.62 0.99
C ASP A 12 -5.88 9.57 1.06
N PRO A 13 -6.55 10.61 1.58
CA PRO A 13 -8.01 10.63 1.70
C PRO A 13 -8.72 10.67 0.33
N HIS A 14 -8.03 11.10 -0.71
CA HIS A 14 -8.47 11.14 -2.10
C HIS A 14 -7.26 10.94 -3.02
N PHE A 15 -7.49 10.69 -4.31
CA PHE A 15 -6.43 10.53 -5.30
C PHE A 15 -5.57 11.79 -5.41
N LEU A 16 -4.27 11.66 -5.15
CA LEU A 16 -3.29 12.75 -5.26
C LEU A 16 -2.30 12.58 -6.42
N GLY A 17 -2.46 11.53 -7.23
CA GLY A 17 -1.64 11.32 -8.42
C GLY A 17 -1.98 12.30 -9.56
N SER A 18 -1.21 12.26 -10.64
CA SER A 18 -1.48 13.08 -11.81
C SER A 18 -2.64 12.52 -12.65
N GLU A 19 -3.30 13.40 -13.41
CA GLU A 19 -4.36 12.99 -14.35
C GLU A 19 -3.85 12.04 -15.42
N GLU A 20 -2.63 12.26 -15.90
CA GLU A 20 -1.96 11.40 -16.88
C GLU A 20 -1.73 10.01 -16.31
N TRP A 21 -1.25 9.92 -15.06
CA TRP A 21 -1.06 8.66 -14.38
C TRP A 21 -2.40 7.92 -14.22
N TYR A 22 -3.44 8.64 -13.79
CA TYR A 22 -4.78 8.06 -13.61
C TYR A 22 -5.32 7.49 -14.93
N ALA A 23 -5.18 8.23 -16.03
CA ALA A 23 -5.64 7.80 -17.34
C ALA A 23 -4.90 6.55 -17.87
N GLN A 24 -3.61 6.42 -17.55
CA GLN A 24 -2.76 5.33 -18.05
C GLN A 24 -2.79 4.07 -17.18
N VAL A 25 -2.82 4.23 -15.86
CA VAL A 25 -2.58 3.14 -14.91
C VAL A 25 -3.88 2.65 -14.27
N ALA A 26 -4.81 3.55 -13.93
CA ALA A 26 -6.03 3.23 -13.21
C ALA A 26 -7.13 2.68 -14.15
N ARG A 27 -6.89 1.50 -14.74
CA ARG A 27 -7.75 0.89 -15.77
C ARG A 27 -9.23 0.76 -15.37
N SER A 28 -9.51 0.45 -14.11
CA SER A 28 -10.88 0.32 -13.58
C SER A 28 -11.54 1.66 -13.22
N ARG A 29 -10.83 2.78 -13.42
CA ARG A 29 -11.24 4.15 -13.09
C ARG A 29 -11.95 4.25 -11.74
N PRO A 30 -11.28 3.86 -10.64
CA PRO A 30 -11.85 3.95 -9.30
C PRO A 30 -12.09 5.41 -8.91
N PRO A 31 -13.07 5.68 -8.02
CA PRO A 31 -13.38 7.05 -7.61
C PRO A 31 -12.14 7.78 -7.05
N LYS A 32 -11.98 9.04 -7.44
CA LYS A 32 -10.86 9.87 -7.00
C LYS A 32 -11.13 10.49 -5.63
N ASP A 33 -12.39 10.59 -5.22
CA ASP A 33 -12.86 11.14 -3.95
C ASP A 33 -12.92 10.10 -2.81
N SER A 34 -12.43 8.88 -3.07
CA SER A 34 -12.26 7.82 -2.06
C SER A 34 -10.80 7.64 -1.69
N PRO A 35 -10.46 6.96 -0.57
CA PRO A 35 -9.08 6.77 -0.15
C PRO A 35 -8.22 5.97 -1.14
N TRP A 36 -6.95 6.35 -1.23
CA TRP A 36 -5.90 5.67 -2.00
C TRP A 36 -4.73 5.33 -1.11
N TYR A 37 -4.15 4.16 -1.34
CA TYR A 37 -3.15 3.58 -0.47
C TYR A 37 -1.83 3.41 -1.19
N HIS A 38 -0.75 3.71 -0.48
CA HIS A 38 0.61 3.38 -0.88
C HIS A 38 0.97 2.01 -0.31
N VAL A 39 1.26 1.05 -1.18
CA VAL A 39 1.46 -0.36 -0.81
C VAL A 39 2.83 -0.83 -1.25
N LEU A 40 3.64 -1.31 -0.31
CA LEU A 40 4.88 -2.03 -0.61
C LEU A 40 4.54 -3.44 -1.10
N VAL A 41 5.08 -3.85 -2.24
CA VAL A 41 4.73 -5.14 -2.86
C VAL A 41 5.70 -6.24 -2.43
N ASP A 42 5.17 -7.35 -1.94
CA ASP A 42 5.94 -8.50 -1.46
C ASP A 42 6.82 -9.10 -2.58
N GLY A 43 8.10 -9.31 -2.29
CA GLY A 43 9.12 -9.82 -3.20
C GLY A 43 9.51 -8.86 -4.32
N GLN A 44 9.09 -7.59 -4.26
CA GLN A 44 9.38 -6.60 -5.29
C GLN A 44 10.04 -5.36 -4.69
N GLY A 45 10.89 -4.69 -5.48
CA GLY A 45 11.59 -3.47 -5.04
C GLY A 45 10.80 -2.18 -5.23
N HIS A 46 9.49 -2.26 -5.51
CA HIS A 46 8.65 -1.10 -5.80
C HIS A 46 7.35 -1.11 -5.00
N SER A 47 6.81 0.08 -4.81
CA SER A 47 5.48 0.31 -4.25
C SER A 47 4.43 0.52 -5.35
N THR A 48 3.16 0.41 -4.97
CA THR A 48 2.02 0.70 -5.85
C THR A 48 1.08 1.68 -5.18
N TYR A 49 0.31 2.38 -6.01
CA TYR A 49 -0.74 3.31 -5.56
C TYR A 49 -2.10 2.77 -5.99
N VAL A 50 -2.94 2.44 -5.02
CA VAL A 50 -4.15 1.62 -5.24
C VAL A 50 -5.36 2.15 -4.48
N ALA A 51 -6.50 2.24 -5.17
CA ALA A 51 -7.77 2.63 -4.54
C ALA A 51 -8.27 1.54 -3.57
N GLU A 52 -8.93 1.96 -2.48
CA GLU A 52 -9.47 1.08 -1.43
C GLU A 52 -10.24 -0.14 -1.97
N ARG A 53 -11.15 0.11 -2.92
CA ARG A 53 -12.00 -0.93 -3.55
C ARG A 53 -11.25 -2.05 -4.28
N ASN A 54 -9.95 -1.90 -4.50
CA ASN A 54 -9.10 -2.90 -5.12
C ASN A 54 -8.24 -3.67 -4.11
N LEU A 55 -8.39 -3.40 -2.81
CA LEU A 55 -7.71 -4.08 -1.72
C LEU A 55 -8.60 -5.18 -1.12
N GLU A 56 -7.94 -6.22 -0.62
CA GLU A 56 -8.56 -7.28 0.17
C GLU A 56 -7.61 -7.64 1.32
N PRO A 57 -8.11 -7.95 2.54
CA PRO A 57 -7.27 -8.37 3.65
C PRO A 57 -6.46 -9.63 3.33
N ASP A 58 -5.19 -9.65 3.72
CA ASP A 58 -4.35 -10.84 3.60
C ASP A 58 -4.67 -11.87 4.69
N ALA A 59 -5.34 -12.96 4.31
CA ALA A 59 -5.66 -14.06 5.22
C ALA A 59 -4.46 -14.92 5.61
N LYS A 60 -3.33 -14.88 4.87
CA LYS A 60 -2.14 -15.67 5.19
C LYS A 60 -1.35 -15.04 6.34
N GLY A 61 -1.25 -13.72 6.35
CA GLY A 61 -0.43 -12.98 7.31
C GLY A 61 1.07 -13.27 7.17
N GLY A 62 1.86 -12.84 8.16
CA GLY A 62 3.32 -12.99 8.17
C GLY A 62 4.07 -11.84 7.50
N PRO A 63 5.41 -11.86 7.50
CA PRO A 63 6.19 -10.78 6.93
C PRO A 63 6.15 -10.78 5.39
N ILE A 64 6.32 -9.61 4.78
CA ILE A 64 6.66 -9.44 3.35
C ILE A 64 8.17 -9.21 3.19
N ASP A 65 8.69 -9.49 2.00
CA ASP A 65 10.03 -9.13 1.57
C ASP A 65 9.98 -7.84 0.75
N HIS A 66 10.48 -6.73 1.31
CA HIS A 66 10.61 -5.45 0.61
C HIS A 66 11.73 -4.60 1.23
N PRO A 67 12.63 -3.99 0.43
CA PRO A 67 13.79 -3.25 0.95
C PRO A 67 13.42 -2.07 1.86
N GLU A 68 12.36 -1.34 1.53
CA GLU A 68 11.90 -0.19 2.31
C GLU A 68 11.12 -0.56 3.59
N LEU A 69 10.80 -1.85 3.83
CA LEU A 69 9.95 -2.27 4.94
C LEU A 69 10.49 -1.78 6.30
N SER A 70 11.80 -1.87 6.51
CA SER A 70 12.49 -1.49 7.75
C SER A 70 12.49 0.02 8.03
N ARG A 71 12.22 0.84 7.00
CA ARG A 71 12.09 2.30 7.13
C ARG A 71 10.75 2.70 7.73
N HIS A 72 9.69 1.98 7.39
CA HIS A 72 8.33 2.26 7.87
C HIS A 72 8.01 1.53 9.18
N PHE A 73 8.47 0.29 9.34
CA PHE A 73 8.08 -0.58 10.44
C PHE A 73 9.26 -1.09 11.24
N GLN A 74 9.03 -1.33 12.54
CA GLN A 74 10.03 -1.84 13.46
C GLN A 74 9.95 -3.36 13.65
N ARG A 75 8.73 -3.93 13.66
CA ARG A 75 8.49 -5.37 13.79
C ARG A 75 7.08 -5.73 13.34
N LEU A 76 6.86 -7.02 13.08
CA LEU A 76 5.53 -7.60 12.93
C LEU A 76 5.01 -8.05 14.30
N GLY A 77 3.91 -7.46 14.76
CA GLY A 77 3.19 -7.84 15.96
C GLY A 77 2.02 -8.79 15.67
N GLN A 78 1.16 -9.02 16.66
CA GLN A 78 -0.01 -9.91 16.53
C GLN A 78 -1.09 -9.32 15.61
N ASP A 79 -1.25 -7.99 15.61
CA ASP A 79 -2.29 -7.28 14.84
C ASP A 79 -1.77 -6.68 13.53
N GLY A 80 -0.51 -6.94 13.18
CA GLY A 80 0.13 -6.40 11.99
C GLY A 80 1.45 -5.70 12.27
N TYR A 81 1.92 -4.94 11.29
CA TYR A 81 3.19 -4.23 11.39
C TYR A 81 3.10 -3.02 12.32
N GLU A 82 4.05 -2.93 13.24
CA GLU A 82 4.17 -1.77 14.12
C GLU A 82 5.02 -0.69 13.47
N THR A 83 4.44 0.51 13.38
CA THR A 83 5.13 1.68 12.82
C THR A 83 6.32 2.07 13.68
N ARG A 84 7.38 2.51 13.02
CA ARG A 84 8.49 3.14 13.72
C ARG A 84 8.01 4.51 14.20
N ARG A 85 7.87 4.68 15.52
CA ARG A 85 7.62 6.01 16.10
C ARG A 85 8.86 6.87 15.85
N MET A 86 8.74 7.91 15.02
CA MET A 86 9.74 8.96 15.00
C MET A 86 9.56 9.79 16.27
N ILE A 87 10.46 9.62 17.25
CA ILE A 87 10.53 10.52 18.38
C ILE A 87 11.03 11.86 17.81
N HIS A 88 10.14 12.85 17.73
CA HIS A 88 10.51 14.25 17.51
C HIS A 88 11.03 14.84 18.82
#